data_AF-A0A951HQP3-F1
#
_entry.id   AF-A0A951HQP3-F1
#
_cell.length_a   1.000
_cell.length_b   1.000
_cell.length_c   1.000
_cell.angle_alpha   90.00
_cell.angle_beta   90.00
_cell.angle_gamma   90.00
#
_symmetry.space_group_name_H-M   'P 1'
#
loop_
_entity.id
_entity.type
_entity.pdbx_description
1 polymer ?
#
loop_
_entity_poly.entity_id
_entity_poly.type
_entity_poly.pdbx_seq_one_letter_code
_entity_poly.pdbx_strand_id
1 'polypeptide(L)'
;MSETGATGGRTFLEDLSRDLSLTADLLARYAERDAERREAAARELVTAEQVRALAAARQLRSDVFGMDLANPGWSLLLELFRASLERRPVRLPRLAADAGVSATSAARWVRELAASGFVQRMADPRRPGTGTLILTDAGAEAMEDYFVAVQLGWQKRAAP
;
A
#
# COMPACT_ATOMS: atom_id res chain seq x y z
N MET A 1 -19.42 39.10 55.43
CA MET A 1 -20.28 38.30 54.55
C MET A 1 -19.70 38.41 53.16
N SER A 2 -19.51 37.27 52.47
CA SER A 2 -19.04 37.13 51.08
C SER A 2 -17.52 37.09 50.86
N GLU A 3 -16.91 35.93 51.12
CA GLU A 3 -15.59 35.59 50.55
C GLU A 3 -15.49 34.13 50.03
N THR A 4 -16.55 33.32 50.17
CA THR A 4 -16.51 31.86 49.92
C THR A 4 -16.84 31.44 48.49
N GLY A 5 -17.23 32.36 47.60
CA GLY A 5 -17.68 32.03 46.23
C GLY A 5 -16.56 31.86 45.19
N ALA A 6 -15.41 32.51 45.38
CA ALA A 6 -14.32 32.52 44.40
C ALA A 6 -13.52 31.20 44.38
N THR A 7 -13.35 30.56 45.55
CA THR A 7 -12.60 29.31 45.69
C THR A 7 -13.36 28.13 45.08
N GLY A 8 -14.67 28.03 45.30
CA GLY A 8 -15.50 26.95 44.75
C GLY A 8 -15.59 26.96 43.22
N GLY A 9 -15.69 28.15 42.62
CA GLY A 9 -15.66 28.29 41.15
C GLY A 9 -14.32 27.91 40.53
N ARG A 10 -13.21 28.18 41.23
CA ARG A 10 -11.85 27.82 40.78
C ARG A 10 -11.63 26.31 40.79
N THR A 11 -12.04 25.63 41.86
CA THR A 11 -11.95 24.16 41.97
C THR A 11 -12.84 23.46 40.94
N PHE A 12 -14.05 23.97 40.68
CA PHE A 12 -14.91 23.42 39.62
C PHE A 12 -14.28 23.51 38.23
N LEU A 13 -13.67 24.64 37.87
CA LEU A 13 -12.98 24.80 36.58
C LEU A 13 -11.74 23.90 36.47
N GLU A 14 -11.01 23.70 37.57
CA GLU A 14 -9.85 22.80 37.63
C GLU A 14 -10.28 21.33 37.44
N ASP A 15 -11.35 20.90 38.10
CA ASP A 15 -11.90 19.55 37.95
C ASP A 15 -12.50 19.34 36.56
N LEU A 16 -13.23 20.32 36.03
CA LEU A 16 -13.78 20.28 34.66
C LEU A 16 -12.65 20.22 33.61
N SER A 17 -11.58 20.99 33.78
CA SER A 17 -10.41 20.96 32.89
C SER A 17 -9.71 19.60 32.92
N ARG A 18 -9.60 18.99 34.11
CA ARG A 18 -9.05 17.65 34.29
C ARG A 18 -9.92 16.61 33.56
N ASP A 19 -11.22 16.64 33.75
CA ASP A 19 -12.15 15.71 33.10
C ASP A 19 -12.17 15.88 31.57
N LEU A 20 -12.11 17.12 31.07
CA LEU A 20 -11.97 17.39 29.64
C LEU A 20 -10.67 16.80 29.08
N SER A 21 -9.56 16.98 29.80
CA SER A 21 -8.25 16.46 29.38
C SER A 21 -8.24 14.93 29.35
N LEU A 22 -8.80 14.28 30.39
CA LEU A 22 -8.94 12.82 30.44
C LEU A 22 -9.81 12.30 29.30
N THR A 23 -10.92 13.00 29.00
CA THR A 23 -11.81 12.63 27.90
C THR A 23 -11.13 12.82 26.55
N ALA A 24 -10.40 13.92 26.35
CA ALA A 24 -9.63 14.18 25.13
C ALA A 24 -8.56 13.10 24.91
N ASP A 25 -7.83 12.71 25.96
CA ASP A 25 -6.84 11.64 25.91
C ASP A 25 -7.48 10.29 25.54
N LEU A 26 -8.65 9.97 26.10
CA LEU A 26 -9.39 8.75 25.77
C LEU A 26 -9.85 8.76 24.30
N LEU A 27 -10.37 9.89 23.82
CA LEU A 27 -10.78 10.05 22.43
C LEU A 27 -9.60 9.93 21.47
N ALA A 28 -8.44 10.51 21.81
CA ALA A 28 -7.22 10.40 21.02
C ALA A 28 -6.78 8.93 20.89
N ARG A 29 -6.71 8.20 22.01
CA ARG A 29 -6.37 6.77 22.01
C ARG A 29 -7.37 5.92 21.23
N TYR A 30 -8.66 6.27 21.30
CA TYR A 30 -9.68 5.57 20.51
C TYR A 30 -9.47 5.83 19.02
N ALA A 31 -9.23 7.08 18.62
CA ALA A 31 -8.99 7.46 17.24
C ALA A 31 -7.74 6.76 16.66
N GLU A 32 -6.65 6.67 17.43
CA GLU A 32 -5.43 5.94 17.06
C GLU A 32 -5.74 4.45 16.79
N ARG A 33 -6.38 3.76 17.75
CA ARG A 33 -6.78 2.35 17.57
C ARG A 33 -7.74 2.14 16.41
N ASP A 34 -8.61 3.10 16.17
CA ASP A 34 -9.56 3.03 15.07
C ASP A 34 -8.87 3.23 13.71
N ALA A 35 -7.82 4.05 13.65
CA ALA A 35 -6.96 4.17 12.49
C ALA A 35 -6.19 2.86 12.24
N GLU A 36 -5.55 2.28 13.27
CA GLU A 36 -4.86 0.99 13.19
C GLU A 36 -5.78 -0.13 12.69
N ARG A 37 -7.01 -0.21 13.23
CA ARG A 37 -8.01 -1.20 12.78
C ARG A 37 -8.41 -1.01 11.33
N ARG A 38 -8.61 0.24 10.88
CA ARG A 38 -8.91 0.52 9.47
C ARG A 38 -7.76 0.15 8.55
N GLU A 39 -6.52 0.41 8.97
CA GLU A 39 -5.33 0.04 8.22
C GLU A 39 -5.20 -1.48 8.09
N ALA A 40 -5.35 -2.21 9.20
CA ALA A 40 -5.34 -3.67 9.20
C ALA A 40 -6.44 -4.27 8.30
N ALA A 41 -7.67 -3.75 8.40
CA ALA A 41 -8.76 -4.17 7.53
C ALA A 41 -8.48 -3.83 6.05
N ALA A 42 -7.86 -2.69 5.76
CA ALA A 42 -7.48 -2.34 4.39
C ALA A 42 -6.42 -3.29 3.84
N ARG A 43 -5.42 -3.70 4.64
CA ARG A 43 -4.41 -4.71 4.25
C ARG A 43 -5.06 -6.04 3.89
N GLU A 44 -6.01 -6.51 4.69
CA GLU A 44 -6.74 -7.77 4.45
C GLU A 44 -7.59 -7.73 3.16
N LEU A 45 -8.03 -6.53 2.76
CA LEU A 45 -8.83 -6.34 1.55
C LEU A 45 -8.02 -6.24 0.25
N VAL A 46 -6.68 -6.19 0.32
CA VAL A 46 -5.84 -6.13 -0.89
C VAL A 46 -5.94 -7.44 -1.65
N THR A 47 -6.63 -7.39 -2.79
CA THR A 47 -6.94 -8.59 -3.58
C THR A 47 -6.29 -8.57 -4.95
N ALA A 48 -6.00 -9.76 -5.50
CA ALA A 48 -5.50 -9.90 -6.87
C ALA A 48 -6.45 -9.31 -7.93
N GLU A 49 -7.75 -9.20 -7.63
CA GLU A 49 -8.74 -8.54 -8.50
C GLU A 49 -8.52 -7.03 -8.57
N GLN A 50 -8.31 -6.35 -7.43
CA GLN A 50 -8.00 -4.92 -7.42
C GLN A 50 -6.70 -4.61 -8.16
N VAL A 51 -5.68 -5.45 -7.97
CA VAL A 51 -4.39 -5.32 -8.68
C VAL A 51 -4.61 -5.48 -10.19
N ARG A 52 -5.42 -6.45 -10.64
CA ARG A 52 -5.80 -6.63 -12.05
C ARG A 52 -6.56 -5.43 -12.61
N ALA A 53 -7.51 -4.89 -11.87
CA ALA A 53 -8.27 -3.72 -12.28
C ALA A 53 -7.34 -2.51 -12.49
N LEU A 54 -6.38 -2.28 -11.59
CA LEU A 54 -5.41 -1.19 -11.73
C LEU A 54 -4.45 -1.40 -12.92
N ALA A 55 -3.98 -2.63 -13.12
CA ALA A 55 -3.15 -2.99 -14.27
C ALA A 55 -3.90 -2.80 -15.60
N ALA A 56 -5.17 -3.20 -15.67
CA ALA A 56 -6.03 -3.01 -16.84
C ALA A 56 -6.30 -1.52 -17.11
N ALA A 57 -6.64 -0.73 -16.09
CA ALA A 57 -6.83 0.72 -16.22
C ALA A 57 -5.56 1.43 -16.72
N ARG A 58 -4.38 0.95 -16.32
CA ARG A 58 -3.11 1.43 -16.86
C ARG A 58 -3.00 1.11 -18.35
N GLN A 59 -3.24 -0.14 -18.75
CA GLN A 59 -3.11 -0.56 -20.15
C GLN A 59 -4.06 0.22 -21.07
N LEU A 60 -5.27 0.51 -20.57
CA LEU A 60 -6.25 1.32 -21.28
C LEU A 60 -5.73 2.71 -21.65
N ARG A 61 -4.79 3.29 -20.89
CA ARG A 61 -4.15 4.56 -21.30
C ARG A 61 -3.43 4.41 -22.63
N SER A 62 -2.68 3.34 -22.81
CA SER A 62 -1.96 3.11 -24.07
C SER A 62 -2.92 2.88 -25.24
N ASP A 63 -4.02 2.15 -24.99
CA ASP A 63 -5.04 1.86 -26.01
C ASP A 63 -5.81 3.13 -26.43
N VAL A 64 -6.13 4.01 -25.48
CA VAL A 64 -6.87 5.26 -25.73
C VAL A 64 -5.99 6.33 -26.37
N PHE A 65 -4.76 6.51 -25.87
CA PHE A 65 -3.86 7.57 -26.34
C PHE A 65 -2.97 7.15 -27.50
N GLY A 66 -2.95 5.86 -27.87
CA GLY A 66 -2.13 5.32 -28.96
C GLY A 66 -0.62 5.37 -28.70
N MET A 67 -0.21 5.58 -27.44
CA MET A 67 1.20 5.65 -27.04
C MET A 67 1.39 5.06 -25.64
N ASP A 68 2.55 4.45 -25.39
CA ASP A 68 2.85 3.89 -24.08
C ASP A 68 3.05 5.01 -23.04
N LEU A 69 2.07 5.15 -22.15
CA LEU A 69 2.10 6.07 -21.00
C LEU A 69 2.40 5.35 -19.69
N ALA A 70 2.78 4.08 -19.74
CA ALA A 70 3.08 3.32 -18.55
C ALA A 70 4.49 3.60 -18.03
N ASN A 71 4.63 3.59 -16.70
CA ASN A 71 5.93 3.38 -16.08
C ASN A 71 6.23 1.87 -16.11
N PRO A 72 7.26 1.40 -16.84
CA PRO A 72 7.50 -0.03 -16.98
C PRO A 72 7.86 -0.70 -15.65
N GLY A 73 8.60 -0.03 -14.76
CA GLY A 73 8.94 -0.56 -13.44
C GLY A 73 7.71 -0.79 -12.58
N TRP A 74 6.80 0.19 -12.57
CA TRP A 74 5.51 0.07 -11.88
C TRP A 74 4.65 -1.08 -12.42
N SER A 75 4.63 -1.24 -13.74
CA SER A 75 3.86 -2.29 -14.42
C SER A 75 4.34 -3.68 -14.01
N LEU A 76 5.65 -3.87 -13.87
CA LEU A 76 6.24 -5.12 -13.42
C LEU A 76 5.95 -5.39 -11.94
N LEU A 77 5.98 -4.36 -11.09
CA LEU A 77 5.64 -4.50 -9.67
C LEU A 77 4.19 -4.93 -9.47
N LEU A 78 3.23 -4.34 -10.22
CA LEU A 78 1.83 -4.76 -10.17
C LEU A 78 1.66 -6.23 -10.55
N GLU A 79 2.32 -6.69 -11.61
CA GLU A 79 2.22 -8.08 -12.06
C GLU A 79 2.91 -9.05 -11.11
N LEU A 80 4.05 -8.67 -10.54
CA LEU A 80 4.73 -9.44 -9.49
C LEU A 80 3.90 -9.54 -8.21
N PHE A 81 3.25 -8.45 -7.82
CA PHE A 81 2.38 -8.41 -6.65
C PHE A 81 1.10 -9.23 -6.85
N ARG A 82 0.48 -9.16 -8.04
CA ARG A 82 -0.62 -10.08 -8.38
C ARG A 82 -0.16 -11.53 -8.24
N ALA A 83 1.01 -11.86 -8.81
CA ALA A 83 1.55 -13.21 -8.75
C ALA A 83 1.90 -13.65 -7.32
N SER A 84 2.36 -12.75 -6.44
CA SER A 84 2.62 -13.08 -5.03
C SER A 84 1.34 -13.35 -4.24
N LEU A 85 0.26 -12.59 -4.47
CA LEU A 85 -1.06 -12.85 -3.89
C LEU A 85 -1.61 -14.22 -4.34
N GLU A 86 -1.32 -14.62 -5.58
CA GLU A 86 -1.63 -15.95 -6.12
C GLU A 86 -0.64 -17.04 -5.67
N ARG A 87 0.38 -16.69 -4.86
CA ARG A 87 1.49 -17.57 -4.44
C ARG A 87 2.19 -18.27 -5.61
N ARG A 88 2.34 -17.55 -6.72
CA ARG A 88 2.85 -18.09 -7.98
C ARG A 88 4.14 -17.38 -8.39
N PRO A 89 5.26 -18.10 -8.55
CA PRO A 89 6.47 -17.51 -9.10
C PRO A 89 6.31 -17.24 -10.61
N VAL A 90 6.95 -16.18 -11.13
CA VAL A 90 6.82 -15.79 -12.55
C VAL A 90 8.18 -15.76 -13.26
N ARG A 91 8.23 -16.17 -14.53
CA ARG A 91 9.44 -16.03 -15.36
C ARG A 91 9.47 -14.68 -16.06
N LEU A 92 10.66 -14.12 -16.29
CA LEU A 92 10.82 -12.80 -16.90
C LEU A 92 10.07 -12.62 -18.24
N PRO A 93 10.08 -13.56 -19.21
CA PRO A 93 9.33 -13.38 -20.45
C PRO A 93 7.82 -13.28 -20.24
N ARG A 94 7.29 -14.07 -19.30
CA ARG A 94 5.87 -14.04 -18.96
C ARG A 94 5.51 -12.73 -18.25
N LEU A 95 6.35 -12.31 -17.32
CA LEU A 95 6.20 -11.05 -16.60
C LEU A 95 6.21 -9.85 -17.57
N ALA A 96 7.14 -9.82 -18.54
CA ALA A 96 7.21 -8.75 -19.53
C ALA A 96 5.96 -8.69 -20.42
N ALA A 97 5.47 -9.85 -20.86
CA ALA A 97 4.24 -9.95 -21.66
C ALA A 97 3.01 -9.50 -20.87
N ASP A 98 2.82 -9.99 -19.64
CA ASP A 98 1.68 -9.63 -18.80
C ASP A 98 1.73 -8.14 -18.40
N ALA A 99 2.92 -7.58 -18.19
CA ALA A 99 3.11 -6.15 -17.89
C ALA A 99 3.03 -5.25 -19.15
N GLY A 100 2.96 -5.81 -20.36
CA GLY A 100 2.91 -5.03 -21.59
C GLY A 100 4.18 -4.23 -21.88
N VAL A 101 5.36 -4.73 -21.50
CA VAL A 101 6.65 -4.04 -21.66
C VAL A 101 7.63 -4.88 -22.49
N SER A 102 8.59 -4.23 -23.17
CA SER A 102 9.61 -4.96 -23.92
C SER A 102 10.49 -5.82 -23.01
N ALA A 103 11.02 -6.93 -23.54
CA ALA A 103 11.91 -7.81 -22.78
C ALA A 103 13.17 -7.10 -22.26
N THR A 104 13.74 -6.19 -23.07
CA THR A 104 14.90 -5.38 -22.69
C THR A 104 14.56 -4.40 -21.56
N SER A 105 13.40 -3.74 -21.67
CA SER A 105 12.89 -2.85 -20.60
C SER A 105 12.64 -3.62 -19.31
N ALA A 106 12.01 -4.80 -19.40
CA ALA A 106 11.75 -5.65 -18.25
C ALA A 106 13.03 -6.10 -17.56
N ALA A 107 14.01 -6.59 -18.33
CA ALA A 107 15.30 -7.02 -17.79
C ALA A 107 16.03 -5.86 -17.08
N ARG A 108 16.01 -4.66 -17.66
CA ARG A 108 16.60 -3.46 -17.03
C ARG A 108 15.94 -3.17 -15.69
N TRP A 109 14.61 -3.04 -15.66
CA TRP A 109 13.87 -2.70 -14.44
C TRP A 109 13.93 -3.78 -13.37
N VAL A 110 13.92 -5.06 -13.73
CA VAL A 110 14.10 -6.14 -12.76
C VAL A 110 15.46 -6.06 -12.07
N ARG A 111 16.53 -5.64 -12.77
CA ARG A 111 17.82 -5.40 -12.13
C ARG A 111 17.76 -4.22 -11.16
N GLU A 112 17.14 -3.11 -11.55
CA GLU A 112 16.99 -1.94 -10.67
C GLU A 112 16.18 -2.29 -9.41
N LEU A 113 15.03 -2.95 -9.59
CA LEU A 113 14.16 -3.37 -8.49
C LEU A 113 14.84 -4.39 -7.58
N ALA A 114 15.67 -5.28 -8.13
CA ALA A 114 16.48 -6.20 -7.34
C ALA A 114 17.60 -5.49 -6.59
N ALA A 115 18.27 -4.52 -7.20
CA ALA A 115 19.28 -3.68 -6.54
C ALA A 115 18.67 -2.84 -5.41
N SER A 116 17.42 -2.41 -5.54
CA SER A 116 16.65 -1.75 -4.47
C SER A 116 16.04 -2.71 -3.45
N GLY A 117 16.21 -4.03 -3.60
CA GLY A 117 15.76 -5.02 -2.63
C GLY A 117 14.26 -5.36 -2.68
N PHE A 118 13.51 -4.95 -3.72
CA PHE A 118 12.07 -5.23 -3.85
C PHE A 118 11.76 -6.54 -4.60
N VAL A 119 12.69 -6.99 -5.44
CA VAL A 119 12.52 -8.17 -6.29
C VAL A 119 13.71 -9.09 -6.09
N GLN A 120 13.46 -10.40 -6.04
CA GLN A 120 14.53 -11.39 -6.02
C GLN A 120 14.34 -12.42 -7.14
N ARG A 121 15.48 -12.87 -7.68
CA ARG A 121 15.53 -13.92 -8.69
C ARG A 121 15.86 -15.25 -8.03
N MET A 122 14.95 -16.20 -8.13
CA MET A 122 15.17 -17.57 -7.71
C MET A 122 15.79 -18.35 -8.85
N ALA A 123 17.01 -18.85 -8.67
CA ALA A 123 17.65 -19.72 -9.65
C ALA A 123 16.91 -21.06 -9.75
N ASP A 124 16.79 -21.59 -10.97
CA ASP A 124 16.38 -22.98 -11.18
C ASP A 124 17.66 -23.83 -11.27
N PRO A 125 17.97 -24.68 -10.26
CA PRO A 125 19.19 -25.50 -10.27
C PRO A 125 19.26 -26.46 -11.46
N ARG A 126 18.11 -26.80 -12.06
CA ARG A 126 18.02 -27.75 -13.17
C ARG A 126 18.21 -27.09 -14.53
N ARG A 127 18.00 -25.77 -14.61
CA ARG A 127 18.09 -25.00 -15.86
C ARG A 127 18.67 -23.60 -15.61
N PRO A 128 19.99 -23.44 -15.81
CA PRO A 128 20.64 -22.13 -15.72
C PRO A 128 19.97 -21.11 -16.64
N GLY A 129 19.68 -19.93 -16.11
CA GLY A 129 19.02 -18.85 -16.85
C GLY A 129 17.49 -18.88 -16.87
N THR A 130 16.83 -19.97 -16.44
CA THR A 130 15.34 -20.05 -16.43
C THR A 130 14.71 -19.75 -15.07
N GLY A 131 15.46 -19.09 -14.20
CA GLY A 131 14.99 -18.71 -12.86
C GLY A 131 13.71 -17.88 -12.87
N THR A 132 12.97 -17.97 -11.77
CA THR A 132 11.75 -17.21 -11.54
C THR A 132 12.04 -15.93 -10.75
N LEU A 133 11.08 -15.02 -10.77
CA LEU A 133 11.09 -13.75 -10.08
C LEU A 133 9.96 -13.78 -9.06
N ILE A 134 10.24 -13.25 -7.88
CA ILE A 134 9.26 -13.03 -6.81
C ILE A 134 9.56 -11.68 -6.15
N LEU A 135 8.55 -11.11 -5.50
CA LEU A 135 8.79 -10.02 -4.55
C LEU A 135 9.58 -10.54 -3.36
N THR A 136 10.42 -9.68 -2.80
CA THR A 136 10.93 -9.87 -1.44
C THR A 136 9.83 -9.51 -0.44
N ASP A 137 10.02 -9.83 0.83
CA ASP A 137 9.07 -9.44 1.89
C ASP A 137 8.90 -7.90 1.93
N ALA A 138 10.00 -7.15 1.84
CA ALA A 138 9.97 -5.69 1.74
C ALA A 138 9.25 -5.18 0.49
N GLY A 139 9.38 -5.88 -0.65
CA GLY A 139 8.67 -5.54 -1.88
C GLY A 139 7.16 -5.81 -1.78
N ALA A 140 6.77 -6.90 -1.12
CA ALA A 140 5.37 -7.20 -0.86
C ALA A 140 4.75 -6.18 0.11
N GLU A 141 5.43 -5.89 1.23
CA GLU A 141 5.00 -4.90 2.22
C GLU A 141 4.82 -3.51 1.60
N ALA A 142 5.80 -3.04 0.80
CA ALA A 142 5.68 -1.75 0.12
C ALA A 142 4.50 -1.67 -0.86
N MET A 143 4.15 -2.79 -1.51
CA MET A 143 3.00 -2.87 -2.39
C MET A 143 1.69 -2.87 -1.61
N GLU A 144 1.62 -3.63 -0.51
CA GLU A 144 0.47 -3.62 0.40
C GLU A 144 0.22 -2.21 0.96
N ASP A 145 1.26 -1.55 1.48
CA ASP A 145 1.19 -0.18 1.99
C ASP A 145 0.70 0.80 0.92
N TYR A 146 1.16 0.65 -0.33
CA TYR A 146 0.66 1.46 -1.45
C TYR A 146 -0.84 1.26 -1.67
N PHE A 147 -1.32 0.02 -1.73
CA PHE A 147 -2.74 -0.28 -1.97
C PHE A 147 -3.63 0.19 -0.82
N VAL A 148 -3.17 0.02 0.43
CA VAL A 148 -3.80 0.55 1.63
C VAL A 148 -3.91 2.07 1.56
N ALA A 149 -2.81 2.76 1.23
CA ALA A 149 -2.79 4.21 1.12
C ALA A 149 -3.73 4.73 0.03
N VAL A 150 -3.80 4.05 -1.13
CA VAL A 150 -4.75 4.39 -2.20
C VAL A 150 -6.20 4.18 -1.73
N GLN A 151 -6.50 3.05 -1.09
CA GLN A 151 -7.84 2.73 -0.60
C GLN A 151 -8.33 3.71 0.48
N LEU A 152 -7.49 4.02 1.46
CA LEU A 152 -7.78 5.00 2.52
C LEU A 152 -7.82 6.44 1.98
N GLY A 153 -6.98 6.77 1.00
CA GLY A 153 -6.96 8.08 0.35
C GLY A 153 -8.23 8.36 -0.44
N TRP A 154 -8.85 7.34 -1.04
CA TRP A 154 -10.14 7.46 -1.72
C TRP A 154 -11.29 7.65 -0.71
N GLN A 155 -11.23 6.99 0.44
CA GLN A 155 -12.22 7.15 1.51
C GLN A 155 -12.20 8.54 2.14
N LYS A 156 -11.02 9.13 2.38
CA LYS A 156 -10.89 10.51 2.90
C LYS A 156 -11.45 11.58 1.96
N ARG A 157 -11.53 11.31 0.65
CA ARG A 157 -12.09 12.22 -0.36
C ARG A 157 -13.59 12.01 -0.62
N ALA A 158 -14.16 10.91 -0.13
CA ALA A 158 -15.58 10.58 -0.31
C ALA A 158 -16.47 11.00 0.88
N ALA A 159 -15.89 11.62 1.92
CA ALA A 159 -16.67 12.26 2.97
C ALA A 159 -17.21 13.62 2.46
N PRO A 160 -18.53 13.88 2.57
CA PRO A 160 -19.15 15.13 2.13
C PRO A 160 -18.71 16.34 2.96
#